data_AF-A0A1I0H7C4-F1
#
_entry.id   AF-A0A1I0H7C4-F1
#
_cell.length_a   1.000
_cell.length_b   1.000
_cell.length_c   1.000
_cell.angle_alpha   90.00
_cell.angle_beta   90.00
_cell.angle_gamma   90.00
#
_symmetry.space_group_name_H-M   'P 1'
#
loop_
_entity.id
_entity.type
_entity.pdbx_description
1 polymer ?
#
loop_
_entity_poly.entity_id
_entity_poly.type
_entity_poly.pdbx_seq_one_letter_code
_entity_poly.pdbx_strand_id
1 'polypeptide(L)'
;MATRKTAAKKKPAQKKTNPVGRPTKYEPRFAQMLIDHFDVEPGFYSDVQQRDGTTKKVYKANVFPTIAGFCRKIGITKKTLHNWAHETKEDGSLLRPEFLHAYEMAKETQEEMLTTNGLMGSYQGNFAALVAKNLLDWRDKSSSEISGPGGTPIQQSTKLDLSPEAAAAISKSLEDKF
;
A
#
# COMPACT_ATOMS: atom_id res chain seq x y z
N MET A 1 -37.54 7.22 69.76
CA MET A 1 -36.96 6.27 68.79
C MET A 1 -37.25 6.74 67.36
N ALA A 2 -36.28 6.53 66.46
CA ALA A 2 -36.32 6.68 65.01
C ALA A 2 -36.27 8.12 64.42
N THR A 3 -35.06 8.69 64.39
CA THR A 3 -34.66 9.73 63.43
C THR A 3 -34.63 9.14 62.01
N ARG A 4 -35.50 9.64 61.11
CA ARG A 4 -35.48 9.27 59.69
C ARG A 4 -34.33 9.99 58.98
N LYS A 5 -33.31 9.21 58.64
CA LYS A 5 -32.14 9.58 57.84
C LYS A 5 -32.59 9.88 56.40
N THR A 6 -32.50 11.13 55.97
CA THR A 6 -32.74 11.54 54.58
C THR A 6 -31.58 11.08 53.71
N ALA A 7 -31.84 10.13 52.82
CA ALA A 7 -30.87 9.60 51.86
C ALA A 7 -30.57 10.66 50.78
N ALA A 8 -29.34 11.15 50.76
CA ALA A 8 -28.83 12.01 49.70
C ALA A 8 -28.79 11.26 48.37
N LYS A 9 -29.59 11.71 47.39
CA LYS A 9 -29.55 11.20 46.01
C LYS A 9 -28.19 11.51 45.37
N LYS A 10 -27.40 10.47 45.09
CA LYS A 10 -26.18 10.56 44.26
C LYS A 10 -26.55 11.12 42.89
N LYS A 11 -25.91 12.22 42.48
CA LYS A 11 -25.94 12.72 41.10
C LYS A 11 -25.50 11.60 40.14
N PRO A 12 -26.21 11.35 39.03
CA PRO A 12 -25.77 10.36 38.07
C PRO A 12 -24.43 10.82 37.46
N ALA A 13 -23.46 9.89 37.43
CA ALA A 13 -22.17 10.11 36.81
C ALA A 13 -22.38 10.51 35.34
N GLN A 14 -21.92 11.69 34.95
CA GLN A 14 -22.01 12.18 33.58
C GLN A 14 -21.26 11.21 32.66
N LYS A 15 -22.01 10.52 31.79
CA LYS A 15 -21.44 9.81 30.64
C LYS A 15 -20.69 10.86 29.79
N LYS A 16 -19.37 10.75 29.72
CA LYS A 16 -18.55 11.53 28.78
C LYS A 16 -19.03 11.20 27.37
N THR A 17 -19.72 12.13 26.73
CA THR A 17 -20.06 12.02 25.32
C THR A 17 -18.76 12.15 24.53
N ASN A 18 -18.41 11.15 23.73
CA ASN A 18 -17.26 11.24 22.84
C ASN A 18 -17.47 12.41 21.87
N PRO A 19 -16.43 13.21 21.56
CA PRO A 19 -16.53 14.32 20.63
C PRO A 19 -16.98 13.78 19.26
N VAL A 20 -17.94 14.49 18.68
CA VAL A 20 -18.60 14.16 17.41
C VAL A 20 -17.55 14.08 16.30
N GLY A 21 -17.35 12.90 15.72
CA GLY A 21 -16.42 12.65 14.62
C GLY A 21 -16.18 11.16 14.39
N ARG A 22 -15.76 10.78 13.18
CA ARG A 22 -15.31 9.40 12.86
C ARG A 22 -14.11 9.07 13.78
N PRO A 23 -14.03 7.87 14.39
CA PRO A 23 -12.93 7.53 15.29
C PRO A 23 -11.59 7.57 14.53
N THR A 24 -10.80 8.62 14.77
CA THR A 24 -9.46 8.82 14.16
C THR A 24 -8.33 8.69 15.18
N LYS A 25 -8.66 8.45 16.46
CA LYS A 25 -7.68 8.33 17.53
C LYS A 25 -7.08 6.92 17.52
N TYR A 26 -5.76 6.85 17.52
CA TYR A 26 -5.02 5.59 17.64
C TYR A 26 -5.25 4.96 19.03
N GLU A 27 -5.33 3.64 19.04
CA GLU A 27 -5.31 2.80 20.24
C GLU A 27 -4.26 1.67 20.04
N PRO A 28 -3.43 1.34 21.04
CA PRO A 28 -2.38 0.32 20.91
C PRO A 28 -2.87 -1.05 20.44
N ARG A 29 -4.12 -1.42 20.77
CA ARG A 29 -4.73 -2.68 20.29
C ARG A 29 -4.81 -2.79 18.77
N PHE A 30 -4.79 -1.66 18.04
CA PHE A 30 -4.87 -1.69 16.58
C PHE A 30 -3.63 -2.29 15.93
N ALA A 31 -2.46 -2.26 16.59
CA ALA A 31 -1.27 -2.94 16.11
C ALA A 31 -1.50 -4.45 16.04
N GLN A 32 -1.96 -5.06 17.15
CA GLN A 32 -2.24 -6.49 17.18
C GLN A 32 -3.41 -6.85 16.26
N MET A 33 -4.49 -6.07 16.25
CA MET A 33 -5.62 -6.32 15.35
C MET A 33 -5.23 -6.26 13.86
N LEU A 34 -4.21 -5.47 13.51
CA LEU A 34 -3.67 -5.41 12.16
C LEU A 34 -2.96 -6.72 11.84
N ILE A 35 -2.05 -7.17 12.70
CA ILE A 35 -1.37 -8.47 12.55
C ILE A 35 -2.40 -9.59 12.41
N ASP A 36 -3.36 -9.69 13.34
CA ASP A 36 -4.40 -10.73 13.32
C ASP A 36 -5.29 -10.69 12.06
N HIS A 37 -5.41 -9.53 11.42
CA HIS A 37 -6.18 -9.39 10.17
C HIS A 37 -5.41 -9.92 8.96
N PHE A 38 -4.08 -9.83 8.99
CA PHE A 38 -3.20 -10.29 7.91
C PHE A 38 -2.67 -11.69 8.13
N ASP A 39 -2.70 -12.21 9.37
CA ASP A 39 -2.36 -13.58 9.74
C ASP A 39 -3.39 -14.58 9.17
N VAL A 40 -3.28 -14.79 7.85
CA VAL A 40 -4.13 -15.65 7.05
C VAL A 40 -3.23 -16.49 6.18
N GLU A 41 -3.32 -17.81 6.33
CA GLU A 41 -2.56 -18.73 5.46
C GLU A 41 -2.88 -18.48 3.98
N PRO A 42 -1.93 -18.69 3.04
CA PRO A 42 -2.17 -18.42 1.63
C PRO A 42 -3.35 -19.21 1.02
N GLY A 43 -3.64 -20.41 1.53
CA GLY A 43 -4.72 -21.26 1.05
C GLY A 43 -4.67 -22.64 1.70
N PHE A 44 -5.62 -23.51 1.32
CA PHE A 44 -5.77 -24.85 1.90
C PHE A 44 -6.15 -25.88 0.83
N TYR A 45 -5.91 -27.16 1.13
CA TYR A 45 -6.40 -28.26 0.29
C TYR A 45 -7.82 -28.65 0.71
N SER A 46 -8.71 -28.79 -0.26
CA SER A 46 -10.06 -29.30 -0.05
C SER A 46 -10.33 -30.51 -0.93
N ASP A 47 -11.07 -31.46 -0.39
CA ASP A 47 -11.55 -32.62 -1.11
C ASP A 47 -12.76 -32.23 -1.97
N VAL A 48 -12.65 -32.48 -3.28
CA VAL A 48 -13.72 -32.24 -4.26
C VAL A 48 -14.14 -33.59 -4.83
N GLN A 49 -15.44 -33.88 -4.71
CA GLN A 49 -16.02 -35.07 -5.31
C GLN A 49 -16.12 -34.89 -6.83
N GLN A 50 -15.61 -35.87 -7.56
CA GLN A 50 -15.73 -35.95 -9.01
C GLN A 50 -16.99 -36.71 -9.43
N ARG A 51 -17.36 -36.55 -10.70
CA ARG A 51 -18.55 -37.20 -11.28
C ARG A 51 -18.45 -38.72 -11.31
N ASP A 52 -17.24 -39.27 -11.26
CA ASP A 52 -16.95 -40.71 -11.21
C ASP A 52 -17.02 -41.28 -9.78
N GLY A 53 -17.34 -40.46 -8.77
CA GLY A 53 -17.40 -40.86 -7.37
C GLY A 53 -16.03 -40.87 -6.66
N THR A 54 -14.94 -40.51 -7.35
CA THR A 54 -13.62 -40.37 -6.73
C THR A 54 -13.45 -38.99 -6.08
N THR A 55 -12.62 -38.94 -5.04
CA THR A 55 -12.28 -37.69 -4.35
C THR A 55 -10.91 -37.20 -4.80
N LYS A 56 -10.82 -35.93 -5.21
CA LYS A 56 -9.54 -35.27 -5.55
C LYS A 56 -9.27 -34.12 -4.61
N LYS A 57 -8.05 -34.06 -4.08
CA LYS A 57 -7.54 -32.89 -3.36
C LYS A 57 -7.27 -31.76 -4.35
N VAL A 58 -7.93 -30.62 -4.13
CA VAL A 58 -7.77 -29.39 -4.91
C VAL A 58 -7.35 -28.27 -3.97
N TYR A 59 -6.27 -27.57 -4.32
CA TYR A 59 -5.82 -26.38 -3.62
C TYR A 59 -6.79 -25.21 -3.86
N LYS A 60 -7.16 -24.49 -2.79
CA LYS A 60 -7.99 -23.29 -2.85
C LYS A 60 -7.26 -22.15 -2.14
N ALA A 61 -7.03 -21.07 -2.87
CA ALA A 61 -6.48 -19.85 -2.30
C ALA A 61 -7.46 -19.21 -1.31
N ASN A 62 -6.94 -18.70 -0.20
CA ASN A 62 -7.71 -17.85 0.71
C ASN A 62 -7.93 -16.45 0.10
N VAL A 63 -8.82 -15.68 0.73
CA VAL A 63 -9.09 -14.31 0.31
C VAL A 63 -7.89 -13.43 0.67
N PHE A 64 -7.37 -12.70 -0.31
CA PHE A 64 -6.25 -11.78 -0.10
C PHE A 64 -6.60 -10.69 0.94
N PRO A 65 -5.91 -10.64 2.09
CA PRO A 65 -6.12 -9.61 3.10
C PRO A 65 -5.63 -8.27 2.58
N THR A 66 -6.33 -7.21 2.99
CA THR A 66 -6.25 -5.90 2.36
C THR A 66 -6.30 -4.83 3.43
N ILE A 67 -5.43 -3.81 3.30
CA ILE A 67 -5.40 -2.66 4.22
C ILE A 67 -6.75 -1.94 4.19
N ALA A 68 -7.39 -1.88 3.02
CA ALA A 68 -8.74 -1.31 2.90
C ALA A 68 -9.78 -2.15 3.67
N GLY A 69 -9.67 -3.48 3.63
CA GLY A 69 -10.51 -4.40 4.41
C GLY A 69 -10.36 -4.17 5.91
N PHE A 70 -9.13 -4.05 6.40
CA PHE A 70 -8.85 -3.72 7.80
C PHE A 70 -9.40 -2.33 8.18
N CYS A 71 -9.13 -1.30 7.37
CA CYS A 71 -9.65 0.05 7.59
C CYS A 71 -11.18 0.08 7.68
N ARG A 72 -11.87 -0.70 6.84
CA ARG A 72 -13.32 -0.87 6.90
C ARG A 72 -13.75 -1.52 8.22
N LYS A 73 -13.05 -2.57 8.68
CA LYS A 73 -13.34 -3.29 9.92
C LYS A 73 -13.30 -2.38 11.15
N ILE A 74 -12.30 -1.50 11.26
CA ILE A 74 -12.15 -0.58 12.41
C ILE A 74 -12.73 0.82 12.17
N GLY A 75 -13.28 1.07 10.98
CA GLY A 75 -13.97 2.32 10.67
C GLY A 75 -13.07 3.53 10.45
N ILE A 76 -11.86 3.35 9.87
CA ILE A 76 -10.92 4.44 9.53
C ILE A 76 -10.64 4.55 8.02
N THR A 77 -9.84 5.52 7.59
CA THR A 77 -9.35 5.62 6.19
C THR A 77 -7.95 5.02 6.07
N LYS A 78 -7.55 4.64 4.84
CA LYS A 78 -6.17 4.25 4.54
C LYS A 78 -5.15 5.35 4.90
N LYS A 79 -5.52 6.62 4.69
CA LYS A 79 -4.67 7.78 5.04
C LYS A 79 -4.42 7.84 6.55
N THR A 80 -5.45 7.62 7.37
CA THR A 80 -5.32 7.59 8.83
C THR A 80 -4.39 6.46 9.27
N LEU A 81 -4.54 5.27 8.69
CA LEU A 81 -3.69 4.13 9.00
C LEU A 81 -2.22 4.39 8.62
N HIS A 82 -1.98 4.93 7.41
CA HIS A 82 -0.64 5.32 6.95
C HIS A 82 0.00 6.35 7.90
N ASN A 83 -0.74 7.37 8.30
CA ASN A 83 -0.26 8.36 9.25
C ASN A 83 0.15 7.72 10.58
N TRP A 84 -0.63 6.79 11.12
CA TRP A 84 -0.26 6.11 12.36
C TRP A 84 1.05 5.33 12.26
N ALA A 85 1.39 4.80 11.09
CA ALA A 85 2.64 4.06 10.87
C ALA A 85 3.85 4.98 10.69
N HIS A 86 3.67 6.16 10.08
CA HIS A 86 4.78 7.00 9.63
C HIS A 86 4.89 8.36 10.34
N GLU A 87 3.97 8.70 11.25
CA GLU A 87 4.08 9.92 12.05
C GLU A 87 5.36 9.91 12.89
N THR A 88 6.12 11.00 12.81
CA THR A 88 7.32 11.25 13.60
C THR A 88 7.07 12.37 14.61
N LYS A 89 7.86 12.40 15.68
CA LYS A 89 7.92 13.50 16.63
C LYS A 89 8.86 14.60 16.10
N GLU A 90 8.90 15.73 16.80
CA GLU A 90 9.78 16.86 16.46
C GLU A 90 11.28 16.48 16.45
N ASP A 91 11.67 15.46 17.22
CA ASP A 91 13.03 14.92 17.28
C ASP A 91 13.38 13.97 16.12
N GLY A 92 12.43 13.71 15.20
CA GLY A 92 12.59 12.77 14.08
C GLY A 92 12.37 11.30 14.43
N SER A 93 12.14 10.96 15.71
CA SER A 93 11.80 9.60 16.13
C SER A 93 10.36 9.24 15.74
N LEU A 94 10.11 7.96 15.49
CA LEU A 94 8.76 7.47 15.20
C LEU A 94 7.84 7.65 16.41
N LEU A 95 6.62 8.14 16.15
CA LEU A 95 5.61 8.32 17.19
C LEU A 95 5.11 6.97 17.72
N ARG A 96 5.02 5.96 16.84
CA ARG A 96 4.43 4.64 17.11
C ARG A 96 5.24 3.50 16.45
N PRO A 97 6.45 3.19 16.94
CA PRO A 97 7.29 2.15 16.35
C PRO A 97 6.60 0.79 16.27
N GLU A 98 5.77 0.45 17.27
CA GLU A 98 5.03 -0.81 17.33
C GLU A 98 4.01 -0.94 16.20
N PHE A 99 3.42 0.19 15.78
CA PHE A 99 2.45 0.18 14.70
C PHE A 99 3.12 0.14 13.33
N LEU A 100 4.28 0.79 13.18
CA LEU A 100 5.09 0.64 11.97
C LEU A 100 5.48 -0.83 11.76
N HIS A 101 5.98 -1.50 12.80
CA HIS A 101 6.33 -2.91 12.72
C HIS A 101 5.14 -3.78 12.30
N ALA A 102 3.97 -3.59 12.93
CA ALA A 102 2.75 -4.30 12.53
C ALA A 102 2.33 -4.02 11.08
N TYR A 103 2.54 -2.79 10.61
CA TYR A 103 2.26 -2.38 9.23
C TYR A 103 3.21 -3.02 8.21
N GLU A 104 4.50 -3.13 8.54
CA GLU A 104 5.50 -3.82 7.73
C GLU A 104 5.22 -5.32 7.67
N MET A 105 4.97 -5.97 8.82
CA MET A 105 4.55 -7.38 8.89
C MET A 105 3.33 -7.65 8.01
N ALA A 106 2.32 -6.76 8.04
CA ALA A 106 1.14 -6.90 7.19
C ALA A 106 1.48 -6.88 5.70
N LYS A 107 2.44 -6.05 5.27
CA LYS A 107 2.91 -6.02 3.87
C LYS A 107 3.70 -7.28 3.51
N GLU A 108 4.56 -7.76 4.40
CA GLU A 108 5.33 -8.99 4.20
C GLU A 108 4.38 -10.20 4.05
N THR A 109 3.33 -10.30 4.86
CA THR A 109 2.33 -11.37 4.71
C THR A 109 1.55 -11.25 3.40
N GLN A 110 1.26 -10.02 2.95
CA GLN A 110 0.68 -9.81 1.61
C GLN A 110 1.61 -10.30 0.50
N GLU A 111 2.92 -10.07 0.62
CA GLU A 111 3.92 -10.54 -0.32
C GLU A 111 4.01 -12.07 -0.37
N GLU A 112 4.05 -12.72 0.79
CA GLU A 112 4.04 -14.18 0.89
C GLU A 112 2.79 -14.78 0.23
N MET A 113 1.61 -14.23 0.54
CA MET A 113 0.35 -14.73 0.02
C MET A 113 0.22 -14.51 -1.50
N LEU A 114 0.69 -13.37 -2.00
CA LEU A 114 0.70 -13.08 -3.44
C LEU A 114 1.66 -14.00 -4.18
N THR A 115 2.84 -14.24 -3.63
CA THR A 115 3.87 -15.10 -4.23
C THR A 115 3.40 -16.55 -4.27
N THR A 116 2.93 -17.08 -3.13
CA THR A 116 2.44 -18.47 -3.02
C THR A 116 1.30 -18.74 -3.99
N ASN A 117 0.26 -17.91 -3.98
CA ASN A 117 -0.91 -18.11 -4.86
C ASN A 117 -0.63 -17.77 -6.32
N GLY A 118 0.34 -16.89 -6.59
CA GLY A 118 0.84 -16.62 -7.94
C GLY A 118 1.57 -17.83 -8.53
N LEU A 119 2.48 -18.45 -7.77
CA LEU A 119 3.21 -19.66 -8.17
C LEU A 119 2.28 -20.86 -8.36
N MET A 120 1.26 -21.00 -7.50
CA MET A 120 0.24 -22.04 -7.61
C MET A 120 -0.77 -21.81 -8.75
N GLY A 121 -0.64 -20.71 -9.50
CA GLY A 121 -1.58 -20.34 -10.58
C GLY A 121 -3.01 -20.05 -10.09
N SER A 122 -3.18 -19.84 -8.79
CA SER A 122 -4.49 -19.57 -8.17
C SER A 122 -4.91 -18.10 -8.30
N TYR A 123 -3.94 -17.20 -8.52
CA TYR A 123 -4.18 -15.81 -8.87
C TYR A 123 -4.00 -15.56 -10.36
N GLN A 124 -4.82 -14.66 -10.90
CA GLN A 124 -4.69 -14.22 -12.29
C GLN A 124 -3.39 -13.42 -12.43
N GLY A 125 -2.49 -13.87 -13.32
CA GLY A 125 -1.12 -13.36 -13.40
C GLY A 125 -0.99 -11.85 -13.64
N ASN A 126 -1.84 -11.27 -14.51
CA ASN A 126 -1.78 -9.82 -14.79
C ASN A 126 -2.19 -8.99 -13.58
N PHE A 127 -3.21 -9.44 -12.85
CA PHE A 127 -3.68 -8.80 -11.63
C PHE A 127 -2.65 -8.96 -10.51
N ALA A 128 -2.06 -10.15 -10.36
CA ALA A 128 -0.98 -10.37 -9.40
C ALA A 128 0.22 -9.45 -9.67
N ALA A 129 0.65 -9.31 -10.94
CA ALA A 129 1.72 -8.39 -11.33
C ALA A 129 1.36 -6.91 -11.04
N LEU A 130 0.09 -6.52 -11.25
CA LEU A 130 -0.38 -5.17 -10.92
C LEU A 130 -0.35 -4.92 -9.41
N VAL A 131 -0.76 -5.90 -8.60
CA VAL A 131 -0.73 -5.80 -7.13
C VAL A 131 0.71 -5.71 -6.64
N ALA A 132 1.61 -6.57 -7.15
CA ALA A 132 3.02 -6.57 -6.79
C ALA A 132 3.67 -5.18 -6.99
N LYS A 133 3.41 -4.54 -8.14
CA LYS A 133 3.98 -3.23 -8.47
C LYS A 133 3.42 -2.08 -7.65
N ASN A 134 2.12 -2.13 -7.34
CA ASN A 134 1.44 -1.00 -6.68
C ASN A 134 1.41 -1.11 -5.16
N LEU A 135 1.66 -2.30 -4.59
CA LEU A 135 1.50 -2.56 -3.17
C LEU A 135 2.76 -3.08 -2.48
N LEU A 136 3.62 -3.82 -3.21
CA LEU A 136 4.81 -4.47 -2.69
C LEU A 136 6.12 -3.89 -3.26
N ASP A 137 6.02 -2.76 -3.95
CA ASP A 137 7.16 -2.04 -4.54
C ASP A 137 8.03 -2.86 -5.52
N TRP A 138 7.48 -3.94 -6.10
CA TRP A 138 8.16 -4.70 -7.14
C TRP A 138 8.27 -3.86 -8.43
N ARG A 139 9.36 -4.06 -9.18
CA ARG A 139 9.62 -3.34 -10.42
C ARG A 139 10.03 -4.29 -11.53
N ASP A 140 9.49 -4.05 -12.73
CA ASP A 140 10.01 -4.69 -13.92
C ASP A 140 11.39 -4.12 -14.22
N LYS A 141 12.34 -5.00 -14.54
CA LYS A 141 13.65 -4.61 -15.02
C LYS A 141 13.75 -4.95 -16.51
N SER A 142 13.98 -3.95 -17.34
CA SER A 142 14.20 -4.11 -18.78
C SER A 142 15.56 -3.54 -19.19
N SER A 143 16.24 -4.20 -20.12
CA SER A 143 17.44 -3.70 -20.79
C SER A 143 17.10 -3.44 -22.25
N SER A 144 17.44 -2.25 -22.75
CA SER A 144 17.23 -1.88 -24.14
C SER A 144 18.55 -1.36 -24.71
N GLU A 145 19.03 -1.98 -25.77
CA GLU A 145 20.12 -1.43 -26.56
C GLU A 145 19.56 -0.29 -27.39
N ILE A 146 20.13 0.91 -27.22
CA ILE A 146 19.72 2.10 -27.96
C ILE A 146 20.78 2.37 -29.03
N SER A 147 20.45 1.98 -30.26
CA SER A 147 21.31 2.19 -31.43
C SER A 147 20.52 2.88 -32.54
N GLY A 148 21.21 3.68 -33.33
CA GLY A 148 20.72 4.25 -34.57
C GLY A 148 20.52 3.20 -35.66
N PRO A 149 19.96 3.60 -36.83
CA PRO A 149 19.69 2.70 -37.94
C PRO A 149 20.92 1.87 -38.31
N GLY A 150 20.78 0.55 -38.35
CA GLY A 150 21.88 -0.37 -38.67
C GLY A 150 22.98 -0.48 -37.61
N GLY A 151 22.70 -0.16 -36.33
CA GLY A 151 23.70 -0.21 -35.26
C GLY A 151 24.61 1.02 -35.20
N THR A 152 24.26 2.08 -35.94
CA THR A 152 25.02 3.33 -35.97
C THR A 152 24.74 4.20 -34.75
N PRO A 153 25.53 5.25 -34.47
CA PRO A 153 25.19 6.22 -33.43
C PRO A 153 23.84 6.91 -33.67
N ILE A 154 23.13 7.26 -32.59
CA ILE A 154 21.87 8.00 -32.65
C ILE A 154 22.10 9.38 -33.25
N GLN A 155 21.42 9.68 -34.35
CA GLN A 155 21.41 11.02 -34.96
C GLN A 155 20.37 11.88 -34.24
N GLN A 156 20.81 12.93 -33.54
CA GLN A 156 19.91 13.94 -32.96
C GLN A 156 19.96 15.19 -33.83
N SER A 157 18.82 15.64 -34.34
CA SER A 157 18.68 16.93 -35.00
C SER A 157 17.78 17.84 -34.16
N THR A 158 18.35 18.94 -33.67
CA THR A 158 17.60 19.99 -32.99
C THR A 158 17.28 21.06 -34.03
N LYS A 159 15.99 21.30 -34.30
CA LYS A 159 15.58 22.48 -35.07
C LYS A 159 15.74 23.70 -34.19
N LEU A 160 16.71 24.55 -34.53
CA LEU A 160 16.82 25.88 -33.93
C LEU A 160 15.93 26.83 -34.73
N ASP A 161 14.79 27.21 -34.14
CA ASP A 161 13.97 28.30 -34.67
C ASP A 161 14.63 29.63 -34.30
N LEU A 162 15.63 30.04 -35.09
CA LEU A 162 16.32 31.31 -34.95
C LEU A 162 15.47 32.43 -35.58
N SER A 163 15.33 33.54 -34.86
CA SER A 163 14.85 34.80 -35.45
C SER A 163 15.76 35.20 -36.63
N PRO A 164 15.21 35.79 -37.71
CA PRO A 164 16.01 36.22 -38.87
C PRO A 164 17.22 37.08 -38.51
N GLU A 165 17.10 37.90 -37.46
CA GLU A 165 18.17 38.78 -36.97
C GLU A 165 19.31 37.99 -36.31
N ALA A 166 18.98 36.94 -35.54
CA ALA A 166 19.97 36.06 -34.92
C ALA A 166 20.70 35.19 -35.95
N ALA A 167 19.99 34.74 -37.00
CA ALA A 167 20.60 34.00 -38.10
C ALA A 167 21.59 34.87 -38.89
N ALA A 168 21.25 36.13 -39.17
CA ALA A 168 22.13 37.07 -39.86
C ALA A 168 23.39 37.42 -39.05
N ALA A 169 23.26 37.60 -37.73
CA ALA A 169 24.41 37.87 -36.85
C ALA A 169 25.41 36.70 -36.79
N ILE A 170 24.92 35.46 -36.80
CA ILE A 170 25.76 34.26 -36.80
C ILE A 170 26.49 34.11 -38.14
N SER A 171 25.81 34.35 -39.27
CA SER A 171 26.42 34.27 -40.61
C SER A 171 27.58 35.27 -40.77
N LYS A 172 27.36 36.52 -40.37
CA LYS A 172 28.39 37.57 -40.45
C LYS A 172 29.61 37.27 -39.58
N SER A 173 29.41 36.73 -38.38
CA SER A 173 30.52 36.35 -37.48
C SER A 173 31.33 35.13 -37.98
N LEU A 174 30.77 34.31 -38.87
CA LEU A 174 31.47 33.17 -39.46
C LEU A 174 32.31 33.59 -40.67
N GLU A 175 31.83 34.55 -41.46
CA GLU A 175 32.58 35.13 -42.59
C GLU A 175 33.81 35.92 -42.13
N ASP A 176 33.73 36.63 -41.00
CA ASP A 176 34.87 37.40 -40.45
C ASP A 176 35.98 36.54 -39.83
N LYS A 177 35.80 35.21 -39.74
CA LYS A 177 36.76 34.27 -39.12
C LYS A 177 37.50 33.37 -40.11
N PHE A 178 37.28 33.53 -41.42
CA PHE A 178 38.00 32.86 -42.50
C PHE A 178 38.53 33.88 -43.51
#